data_AF-A0A285EBZ5-F1
#
_entry.id   AF-A0A285EBZ5-F1
#
_cell.length_a   1.000
_cell.length_b   1.000
_cell.length_c   1.000
_cell.angle_alpha   90.00
_cell.angle_beta   90.00
_cell.angle_gamma   90.00
#
_symmetry.space_group_name_H-M   'P 1'
#
loop_
_entity.id
_entity.type
_entity.pdbx_description
1 polymer ?
#
loop_
_entity_poly.entity_id
_entity_poly.type
_entity_poly.pdbx_seq_one_letter_code
_entity_poly.pdbx_strand_id
1 'polypeptide(L)'
;MTVPAPTGAGVALVLHVGAGPHHVGVPVPVAVRITNTGAAPIRMPCVLDGSETATRLPHYGPAVLYEGAQVAAPPAAEDPLVGPVRPEDLRLLRPGEWFDPTARSDGGGLPLSTFSTFRPDRPGAYRFTLRLDTTGGTEAWMGRFGQEPYREPVLPLIAEVPQVALTAAVDVVVEP
;
A
#
# COMPACT_ATOMS: atom_id res chain seq x y z
N MET A 1 5.03 6.24 -22.59
CA MET A 1 4.91 7.56 -21.92
C MET A 1 4.76 7.28 -20.44
N THR A 2 5.78 7.53 -19.63
CA THR A 2 5.77 7.25 -18.19
C THR A 2 4.92 8.30 -17.51
N VAL A 3 3.81 7.92 -16.88
CA VAL A 3 3.03 8.84 -16.06
C VAL A 3 3.91 9.25 -14.87
N PRO A 4 4.11 10.56 -14.61
CA PRO A 4 4.89 10.99 -13.46
C PRO A 4 4.27 10.46 -12.17
N ALA A 5 5.10 9.97 -11.27
CA ALA A 5 4.65 9.46 -9.98
C ALA A 5 3.91 10.58 -9.21
N PRO A 6 2.76 10.31 -8.58
CA PRO A 6 2.21 11.23 -7.58
C PRO A 6 3.27 11.49 -6.49
N THR A 7 3.50 12.77 -6.19
CA THR A 7 4.43 13.20 -5.14
C THR A 7 3.76 14.08 -4.11
N GLY A 8 4.12 13.92 -2.83
CA GLY A 8 3.69 14.79 -1.74
C GLY A 8 4.61 14.64 -0.52
N ALA A 9 4.94 15.74 0.16
CA ALA A 9 5.81 15.77 1.34
C ALA A 9 7.14 14.98 1.20
N GLY A 10 7.75 14.95 0.01
CA GLY A 10 8.98 14.19 -0.24
C GLY A 10 8.78 12.67 -0.39
N VAL A 11 7.56 12.22 -0.69
CA VAL A 11 7.23 10.82 -0.96
C VAL A 11 6.68 10.68 -2.38
N ALA A 12 7.10 9.65 -3.09
CA ALA A 12 6.51 9.23 -4.36
C ALA A 12 5.93 7.82 -4.26
N LEU A 13 4.78 7.59 -4.90
CA LEU A 13 4.12 6.28 -4.99
C LEU A 13 4.00 5.85 -6.46
N VAL A 14 4.43 4.64 -6.79
CA VAL A 14 4.34 4.07 -8.15
C VAL A 14 3.82 2.63 -8.09
N LEU A 15 3.01 2.26 -9.07
CA LEU A 15 2.65 0.86 -9.34
C LEU A 15 3.45 0.35 -10.54
N HIS A 16 3.99 -0.85 -10.40
CA HIS A 16 4.71 -1.55 -11.47
C HIS A 16 3.98 -2.85 -11.78
N VAL A 17 3.99 -3.24 -13.05
CA VAL A 17 3.43 -4.51 -13.50
C VAL A 17 4.59 -5.35 -14.03
N GLY A 18 4.62 -6.63 -13.64
CA GLY A 18 5.63 -7.57 -14.12
C GLY A 18 5.62 -7.67 -15.66
N ALA A 19 6.78 -7.93 -16.25
CA ALA A 19 6.90 -8.04 -17.71
C ALA A 19 6.23 -9.32 -18.25
N GLY A 20 5.83 -9.28 -19.52
CA GLY A 20 5.24 -10.41 -20.24
C GLY A 20 3.74 -10.25 -20.47
N PRO A 21 3.11 -11.18 -21.22
CA PRO A 21 1.67 -11.18 -21.41
C PRO A 21 0.96 -11.49 -20.09
N HIS A 22 -0.24 -10.95 -19.94
CA HIS A 22 -1.14 -11.21 -18.81
C HIS A 22 -2.39 -11.89 -19.35
N HIS A 23 -2.86 -12.95 -18.69
CA HIS A 23 -3.94 -13.78 -19.20
C HIS A 23 -5.14 -13.80 -18.26
N VAL A 24 -6.32 -14.06 -18.82
CA VAL A 24 -7.54 -14.36 -18.05
C VAL A 24 -7.28 -15.50 -17.07
N GLY A 25 -7.82 -15.36 -15.86
CA GLY A 25 -7.71 -16.37 -14.80
C GLY A 25 -6.36 -16.41 -14.08
N VAL A 26 -5.37 -15.62 -14.51
CA VAL A 26 -4.02 -15.58 -13.91
C VAL A 26 -3.83 -14.28 -13.09
N PRO A 27 -3.21 -14.34 -11.90
CA PRO A 27 -2.89 -13.12 -11.14
C PRO A 27 -2.04 -12.17 -11.99
N VAL A 28 -2.38 -10.89 -11.95
CA VAL A 28 -1.52 -9.84 -12.53
C VAL A 28 -0.47 -9.45 -11.48
N PRO A 29 0.84 -9.57 -11.78
CA PRO A 29 1.89 -9.27 -10.82
C PRO A 29 2.08 -7.75 -10.69
N VAL A 30 1.26 -7.11 -9.86
CA VAL A 30 1.37 -5.68 -9.54
C VAL A 30 2.22 -5.49 -8.28
N ALA A 31 3.33 -4.79 -8.42
CA ALA A 31 4.22 -4.39 -7.33
C ALA A 31 4.02 -2.91 -6.98
N VAL A 32 4.30 -2.55 -5.73
CA VAL A 32 4.19 -1.19 -5.23
C VAL A 32 5.58 -0.65 -4.95
N ARG A 33 5.83 0.61 -5.29
CA ARG A 33 7.08 1.29 -4.96
C ARG A 33 6.79 2.59 -4.25
N ILE A 34 7.26 2.69 -3.01
CA ILE A 34 7.30 3.95 -2.25
C ILE A 34 8.75 4.43 -2.24
N THR A 35 8.98 5.68 -2.62
CA THR A 35 10.31 6.30 -2.68
C THR A 35 10.37 7.57 -1.86
N ASN A 36 11.44 7.75 -1.07
CA ASN A 36 11.75 9.03 -0.46
C ASN A 36 12.40 9.95 -1.51
N THR A 37 11.67 10.97 -1.95
CA THR A 37 12.13 12.00 -2.89
C THR A 37 12.59 13.29 -2.18
N GLY A 38 12.48 13.34 -0.85
CA GLY A 38 12.95 14.44 -0.03
C GLY A 38 14.46 14.41 0.23
N ALA A 39 14.94 15.42 0.97
CA ALA A 39 16.35 15.58 1.33
C ALA A 39 16.71 15.01 2.71
N ALA A 40 15.72 14.63 3.53
CA ALA A 40 15.90 14.05 4.85
C ALA A 40 15.39 12.60 4.90
N PRO A 41 15.93 11.73 5.77
CA PRO A 41 15.35 10.42 6.02
C PRO A 41 13.92 10.50 6.53
N ILE A 42 13.09 9.53 6.17
CA ILE A 42 11.69 9.42 6.59
C ILE A 42 11.39 8.00 7.07
N ARG A 43 10.33 7.84 7.86
CA ARG A 43 9.74 6.52 8.13
C ARG A 43 8.58 6.28 7.17
N MET A 44 8.51 5.09 6.60
CA MET A 44 7.35 4.67 5.81
C MET A 44 6.84 3.31 6.31
N PRO A 45 5.52 3.18 6.51
CA PRO A 45 4.94 1.95 7.00
C PRO A 45 4.80 0.91 5.89
N CYS A 46 4.97 -0.37 6.24
CA CYS A 46 4.49 -1.48 5.41
C CYS A 46 2.95 -1.52 5.39
N VAL A 47 2.36 -2.39 4.57
CA VAL A 47 0.92 -2.70 4.67
C VAL A 47 0.68 -3.47 5.97
N LEU A 48 -0.22 -2.97 6.81
CA LEU A 48 -0.57 -3.59 8.09
C LEU A 48 -1.95 -4.27 7.98
N ASP A 49 -2.27 -5.16 8.92
CA ASP A 49 -3.66 -5.63 9.06
C ASP A 49 -4.59 -4.44 9.32
N GLY A 50 -5.72 -4.40 8.64
CA GLY A 50 -6.65 -3.27 8.68
C GLY A 50 -6.26 -2.04 7.83
N SER A 51 -5.06 -2.01 7.23
CA SER A 51 -4.68 -0.96 6.28
C SER A 51 -5.57 -0.96 5.04
N GLU A 52 -5.88 -2.15 4.54
CA GLU A 52 -6.62 -2.33 3.29
C GLU A 52 -8.12 -2.06 3.47
N THR A 53 -8.67 -2.39 4.64
CA THR A 53 -10.08 -2.19 4.99
C THR A 53 -10.37 -0.83 5.63
N ALA A 54 -9.36 0.06 5.67
CA ALA A 54 -9.42 1.37 6.34
C ALA A 54 -9.84 1.31 7.82
N THR A 55 -9.46 0.23 8.52
CA THR A 55 -9.71 0.05 9.96
C THR A 55 -8.69 0.81 10.82
N ARG A 56 -7.47 1.00 10.30
CA ARG A 56 -6.38 1.78 10.91
C ARG A 56 -5.45 2.36 9.84
N LEU A 57 -4.69 3.38 10.23
CA LEU A 57 -3.58 3.90 9.44
C LEU A 57 -2.39 2.92 9.42
N PRO A 58 -1.59 2.92 8.33
CA PRO A 58 -1.84 3.66 7.08
C PRO A 58 -2.99 3.02 6.28
N HIS A 59 -3.76 3.82 5.54
CA HIS A 59 -4.73 3.27 4.61
C HIS A 59 -4.07 2.97 3.28
N TYR A 60 -4.13 1.71 2.85
CA TYR A 60 -3.74 1.28 1.52
C TYR A 60 -5.00 0.80 0.81
N GLY A 61 -5.64 1.66 0.02
CA GLY A 61 -6.88 1.36 -0.70
C GLY A 61 -6.61 0.93 -2.15
N PRO A 62 -6.36 -0.37 -2.43
CA PRO A 62 -6.30 -0.88 -3.79
C PRO A 62 -7.69 -0.90 -4.42
N ALA A 63 -7.75 -0.71 -5.72
CA ALA A 63 -8.94 -1.01 -6.51
C ALA A 63 -8.52 -1.44 -7.91
N VAL A 64 -9.36 -2.25 -8.54
CA VAL A 64 -9.21 -2.67 -9.93
C VAL A 64 -10.45 -2.27 -10.70
N LEU A 65 -10.25 -1.61 -11.84
CA LEU A 65 -11.31 -1.17 -12.73
C LEU A 65 -11.23 -1.91 -14.05
N TYR A 66 -12.37 -2.23 -14.63
CA TYR A 66 -12.54 -2.72 -15.99
C TYR A 66 -13.61 -1.87 -16.67
N GLU A 67 -13.29 -1.28 -17.83
CA GLU A 67 -14.20 -0.35 -18.55
C GLU A 67 -14.77 0.77 -17.66
N GLY A 68 -13.97 1.24 -16.69
CA GLY A 68 -14.35 2.28 -15.75
C GLY A 68 -15.21 1.81 -14.56
N ALA A 69 -15.67 0.56 -14.55
CA ALA A 69 -16.37 -0.03 -13.41
C ALA A 69 -15.37 -0.69 -12.44
N GLN A 70 -15.55 -0.48 -11.13
CA GLN A 70 -14.76 -1.17 -10.12
C GLN A 70 -15.16 -2.65 -10.06
N VAL A 71 -14.20 -3.54 -10.35
CA VAL A 71 -14.38 -5.00 -10.35
C VAL A 71 -13.69 -5.69 -9.17
N ALA A 72 -12.77 -5.00 -8.49
CA ALA A 72 -12.21 -5.46 -7.23
C ALA A 72 -11.86 -4.29 -6.32
N ALA A 73 -12.08 -4.48 -5.02
CA ALA A 73 -11.70 -3.60 -3.94
C ALA A 73 -11.69 -4.42 -2.64
N PRO A 74 -11.08 -3.88 -1.57
CA PRO A 74 -11.12 -4.49 -0.25
C PRO A 74 -12.57 -4.78 0.17
N PRO A 75 -12.84 -5.93 0.80
CA PRO A 75 -14.12 -6.16 1.43
C PRO A 75 -14.32 -5.20 2.61
N ALA A 76 -15.56 -5.07 3.08
CA ALA A 76 -15.82 -4.41 4.35
C ALA A 76 -15.08 -5.17 5.48
N ALA A 77 -14.60 -4.45 6.49
CA ALA A 77 -14.00 -5.09 7.65
C ALA A 77 -15.05 -5.94 8.38
N GLU A 78 -14.83 -7.26 8.46
CA GLU A 78 -15.70 -8.17 9.21
C GLU A 78 -15.41 -8.15 10.72
N ASP A 79 -14.12 -8.02 11.08
CA ASP A 79 -13.65 -7.88 12.46
C ASP A 79 -12.68 -6.69 12.51
N PRO A 80 -12.92 -5.67 13.36
CA PRO A 80 -12.02 -4.55 13.46
C PRO A 80 -10.80 -4.83 14.35
N LEU A 81 -10.61 -6.06 14.84
CA LEU A 81 -9.47 -6.46 15.63
C LEU A 81 -8.18 -6.40 14.79
N VAL A 82 -7.43 -5.33 15.00
CA VAL A 82 -6.11 -5.13 14.42
C VAL A 82 -5.04 -5.31 15.49
N GLY A 83 -3.99 -6.07 15.17
CA GLY A 83 -2.85 -6.34 16.02
C GLY A 83 -1.97 -5.10 16.26
N PRO A 84 -0.92 -5.20 17.07
CA PRO A 84 -0.08 -4.05 17.38
C PRO A 84 0.67 -3.54 16.16
N VAL A 85 0.87 -2.22 16.10
CA VAL A 85 1.95 -1.64 15.28
C VAL A 85 3.25 -1.77 16.05
N ARG A 86 4.29 -2.23 15.39
CA ARG A 86 5.61 -2.47 15.95
C ARG A 86 6.66 -1.60 15.25
N PRO A 87 7.82 -1.34 15.88
CA PRO A 87 8.89 -0.58 15.24
C PRO A 87 9.35 -1.13 13.89
N GLU A 88 9.37 -2.46 13.72
CA GLU A 88 9.75 -3.13 12.47
C GLU A 88 8.76 -2.91 11.32
N ASP A 89 7.55 -2.45 11.60
CA ASP A 89 6.56 -2.11 10.59
C ASP A 89 6.84 -0.75 9.92
N LEU A 90 7.77 0.03 10.48
CA LEU A 90 8.12 1.40 10.06
C LEU A 90 9.55 1.44 9.50
N ARG A 91 9.65 1.26 8.18
CA ARG A 91 10.94 1.23 7.48
C ARG A 91 11.54 2.64 7.40
N LEU A 92 12.81 2.78 7.76
CA LEU A 92 13.58 3.99 7.48
C LEU A 92 13.95 4.03 5.99
N LEU A 93 13.65 5.13 5.33
CA LEU A 93 14.10 5.42 3.96
C LEU A 93 14.96 6.66 3.96
N ARG A 94 16.23 6.52 3.59
CA ARG A 94 17.11 7.66 3.27
C ARG A 94 16.67 8.33 1.96
N PRO A 95 17.11 9.57 1.69
CA PRO A 95 16.88 10.22 0.41
C PRO A 95 17.24 9.32 -0.78
N GLY A 96 16.30 9.14 -1.71
CA GLY A 96 16.44 8.29 -2.89
C GLY A 96 16.19 6.80 -2.66
N GLU A 97 16.10 6.33 -1.41
CA GLU A 97 15.75 4.94 -1.12
C GLU A 97 14.26 4.67 -1.37
N TRP A 98 13.97 3.42 -1.70
CA TRP A 98 12.64 2.93 -1.97
C TRP A 98 12.46 1.53 -1.39
N PHE A 99 11.20 1.13 -1.22
CA PHE A 99 10.84 -0.23 -0.88
C PHE A 99 9.46 -0.58 -1.44
N ASP A 100 9.15 -1.87 -1.47
CA ASP A 100 7.80 -2.37 -1.70
C ASP A 100 7.13 -2.65 -0.33
N PRO A 101 6.06 -1.90 0.03
CA PRO A 101 5.37 -2.07 1.32
C PRO A 101 4.60 -3.40 1.44
N THR A 102 4.48 -4.15 0.34
CA THR A 102 3.80 -5.45 0.27
C THR A 102 4.76 -6.64 0.38
N ALA A 103 6.06 -6.38 0.25
CA ALA A 103 7.07 -7.43 0.28
C ALA A 103 7.35 -7.88 1.72
N ARG A 104 7.21 -9.18 1.97
CA ARG A 104 7.51 -9.81 3.27
C ARG A 104 9.01 -9.87 3.60
N SER A 105 9.88 -9.47 2.68
CA SER A 105 11.30 -9.82 2.69
C SER A 105 12.10 -9.21 3.85
N ASP A 106 11.68 -8.07 4.41
CA ASP A 106 12.49 -7.30 5.36
C ASP A 106 11.71 -6.77 6.59
N GLY A 107 10.46 -7.23 6.81
CA GLY A 107 9.57 -6.71 7.84
C GLY A 107 8.15 -7.28 7.73
N GLY A 108 7.30 -7.01 8.72
CA GLY A 108 5.95 -7.59 8.89
C GLY A 108 4.89 -7.24 7.83
N GLY A 109 5.29 -6.68 6.68
CA GLY A 109 4.38 -6.22 5.63
C GLY A 109 3.48 -7.32 5.09
N LEU A 110 2.18 -7.03 5.03
CA LEU A 110 1.19 -7.90 4.42
C LEU A 110 1.09 -7.63 2.90
N PRO A 111 0.73 -8.63 2.09
CA PRO A 111 0.39 -8.36 0.70
C PRO A 111 -0.87 -7.49 0.62
N LEU A 112 -1.03 -6.74 -0.47
CA LEU A 112 -2.35 -6.20 -0.83
C LEU A 112 -3.21 -7.38 -1.32
N SER A 113 -4.18 -7.78 -0.50
CA SER A 113 -4.99 -8.97 -0.77
C SER A 113 -5.80 -8.80 -2.05
N THR A 114 -6.35 -7.60 -2.28
CA THR A 114 -7.08 -7.27 -3.52
C THR A 114 -6.20 -7.51 -4.75
N PHE A 115 -4.96 -7.01 -4.78
CA PHE A 115 -4.08 -7.19 -5.95
C PHE A 115 -3.57 -8.63 -6.08
N SER A 116 -3.13 -9.26 -4.99
CA SER A 116 -2.55 -10.60 -5.02
C SER A 116 -3.55 -11.71 -5.35
N THR A 117 -4.83 -11.53 -5.02
CA THR A 117 -5.89 -12.51 -5.25
C THR A 117 -6.74 -12.23 -6.47
N PHE A 118 -6.71 -11.01 -7.01
CA PHE A 118 -7.46 -10.69 -8.22
C PHE A 118 -7.03 -11.56 -9.40
N ARG A 119 -8.03 -12.05 -10.14
CA ARG A 119 -7.88 -12.78 -11.40
C ARG A 119 -8.82 -12.11 -12.41
N PRO A 120 -8.30 -11.53 -13.50
CA PRO A 120 -9.15 -11.05 -14.59
C PRO A 120 -10.06 -12.16 -15.08
N ASP A 121 -11.33 -11.87 -15.33
CA ASP A 121 -12.33 -12.84 -15.79
C ASP A 121 -12.60 -12.76 -17.30
N ARG A 122 -12.05 -11.76 -17.98
CA ARG A 122 -12.21 -11.50 -19.42
C ARG A 122 -11.01 -10.73 -19.98
N PRO A 123 -10.74 -10.81 -21.29
CA PRO A 123 -9.67 -10.03 -21.90
C PRO A 123 -10.06 -8.53 -21.95
N GLY A 124 -9.05 -7.67 -22.00
CA GLY A 124 -9.23 -6.22 -22.14
C GLY A 124 -8.33 -5.40 -21.24
N ALA A 125 -8.55 -4.09 -21.22
CA ALA A 125 -7.77 -3.16 -20.41
C ALA A 125 -8.33 -3.05 -18.99
N TYR A 126 -7.50 -3.38 -18.00
CA TYR A 126 -7.76 -3.19 -16.58
C TYR A 126 -6.91 -2.04 -16.05
N ARG A 127 -7.44 -1.28 -15.10
CA ARG A 127 -6.70 -0.24 -14.38
C ARG A 127 -6.60 -0.62 -12.91
N PHE A 128 -5.37 -0.80 -12.44
CA PHE A 128 -5.07 -0.97 -11.03
C PHE A 128 -4.79 0.40 -10.43
N THR A 129 -5.42 0.72 -9.31
CA THR A 129 -5.20 1.97 -8.57
C THR A 129 -4.89 1.68 -7.13
N LEU A 130 -3.98 2.44 -6.53
CA LEU A 130 -3.68 2.37 -5.11
C LEU A 130 -3.72 3.78 -4.52
N ARG A 131 -4.60 3.98 -3.53
CA ARG A 131 -4.59 5.16 -2.69
C ARG A 131 -3.83 4.86 -1.40
N LEU A 132 -2.76 5.61 -1.14
CA LEU A 132 -2.07 5.64 0.14
C LEU A 132 -2.53 6.86 0.91
N ASP A 133 -2.96 6.66 2.16
CA ASP A 133 -3.28 7.74 3.09
C ASP A 133 -2.61 7.48 4.45
N THR A 134 -1.74 8.40 4.85
CA THR A 134 -1.09 8.42 6.18
C THR A 134 -1.55 9.63 7.00
N THR A 135 -2.55 10.37 6.54
CA THR A 135 -3.04 11.57 7.19
C THR A 135 -3.90 11.21 8.41
N GLY A 136 -3.48 11.64 9.60
CA GLY A 136 -4.25 11.42 10.82
C GLY A 136 -3.40 11.37 12.09
N GLY A 137 -4.10 11.39 13.22
CA GLY A 137 -3.49 11.36 14.55
C GLY A 137 -3.00 9.96 14.94
N THR A 138 -2.08 9.90 15.90
CA THR A 138 -1.38 8.68 16.30
C THR A 138 -2.31 7.55 16.76
N GLU A 139 -3.44 7.85 17.42
CA GLU A 139 -4.39 6.80 17.83
C GLU A 139 -4.99 6.03 16.64
N ALA A 140 -5.13 6.66 15.48
CA ALA A 140 -5.66 6.00 14.29
C ALA A 140 -4.71 4.92 13.74
N TRP A 141 -3.45 4.89 14.18
CA TRP A 141 -2.47 3.86 13.82
C TRP A 141 -2.56 2.64 14.75
N MET A 142 -2.95 2.84 16.00
CA MET A 142 -2.73 1.87 17.06
C MET A 142 -3.52 0.56 16.86
N GLY A 143 -2.89 -0.55 17.23
CA GLY A 143 -3.58 -1.83 17.38
C GLY A 143 -4.68 -1.74 18.43
N ARG A 144 -5.76 -2.50 18.24
CA ARG A 144 -6.84 -2.64 19.23
C ARG A 144 -6.56 -3.73 20.26
N PHE A 145 -5.50 -4.51 20.04
CA PHE A 145 -5.06 -5.55 20.95
C PHE A 145 -3.53 -5.67 20.95
N GLY A 146 -2.94 -5.85 22.14
CA GLY A 146 -1.51 -6.12 22.32
C GLY A 146 -0.58 -4.95 21.98
N GLN A 147 -1.10 -3.72 21.95
CA GLN A 147 -0.33 -2.52 21.60
C GLN A 147 0.56 -2.03 22.75
N GLU A 148 0.21 -2.34 24.01
CA GLU A 148 0.85 -1.82 25.21
C GLU A 148 2.38 -1.98 25.22
N PRO A 149 2.96 -3.14 24.86
CA PRO A 149 4.42 -3.32 24.86
C PRO A 149 5.14 -2.47 23.80
N TYR A 150 4.44 -2.05 22.74
CA TYR A 150 5.02 -1.36 21.59
C TYR A 150 4.67 0.12 21.55
N ARG A 151 3.67 0.56 22.33
CA ARG A 151 3.11 1.91 22.26
C ARG A 151 4.18 2.99 22.38
N GLU A 152 4.91 3.02 23.50
CA GLU A 152 5.96 4.03 23.71
C GLU A 152 7.04 4.00 22.61
N PRO A 153 7.59 2.84 22.21
CA PRO A 153 8.54 2.75 21.09
C PRO A 153 8.03 3.27 19.74
N VAL A 154 6.75 3.09 19.39
CA VAL A 154 6.25 3.45 18.05
C VAL A 154 5.78 4.89 17.92
N LEU A 155 5.36 5.55 19.01
CA LEU A 155 4.91 6.95 19.00
C LEU A 155 5.90 7.89 18.27
N PRO A 156 7.20 7.94 18.61
CA PRO A 156 8.15 8.81 17.91
C PRO A 156 8.35 8.41 16.44
N LEU A 157 8.29 7.12 16.13
CA LEU A 157 8.47 6.62 14.77
C LEU A 157 7.30 6.99 13.84
N ILE A 158 6.07 6.98 14.36
CA ILE A 158 4.88 7.42 13.63
C ILE A 158 4.94 8.92 13.36
N ALA A 159 5.49 9.72 14.29
CA ALA A 159 5.67 11.15 14.09
C ALA A 159 6.66 11.49 12.95
N GLU A 160 7.56 10.56 12.60
CA GLU A 160 8.48 10.66 11.46
C GLU A 160 7.84 10.24 10.13
N VAL A 161 6.60 9.72 10.13
CA VAL A 161 5.90 9.34 8.91
C VAL A 161 5.32 10.59 8.23
N PRO A 162 5.67 10.87 6.96
CA PRO A 162 5.09 11.98 6.23
C PRO A 162 3.58 11.86 6.13
N GLN A 163 2.86 12.95 6.37
CA GLN A 163 1.41 13.05 6.21
C GLN A 163 1.11 13.23 4.71
N VAL A 164 0.69 12.16 4.03
CA VAL A 164 0.45 12.16 2.58
C VAL A 164 -0.85 11.44 2.23
N ALA A 165 -1.50 11.95 1.18
CA ALA A 165 -2.57 11.27 0.47
C ALA A 165 -2.20 11.21 -1.00
N LEU A 166 -1.77 10.03 -1.49
CA LEU A 166 -1.26 9.82 -2.84
C LEU A 166 -2.10 8.75 -3.55
N THR A 167 -2.29 8.92 -4.86
CA THR A 167 -2.97 7.92 -5.70
C THR A 167 -2.09 7.58 -6.90
N ALA A 168 -1.70 6.32 -7.00
CA ALA A 168 -1.00 5.79 -8.17
C ALA A 168 -1.92 4.87 -8.98
N ALA A 169 -1.64 4.74 -10.27
CA ALA A 169 -2.37 3.86 -11.16
C ALA A 169 -1.47 3.25 -12.22
N VAL A 170 -1.83 2.06 -12.69
CA VAL A 170 -1.21 1.39 -13.84
C VAL A 170 -2.27 0.66 -14.65
N ASP A 171 -2.20 0.82 -15.97
CA ASP A 171 -3.09 0.14 -16.91
C ASP A 171 -2.42 -1.13 -17.42
N VAL A 172 -3.19 -2.22 -17.50
CA VAL A 172 -2.73 -3.55 -17.88
C VAL A 172 -3.68 -4.10 -18.95
N VAL A 173 -3.13 -4.60 -20.05
CA VAL A 173 -3.90 -5.32 -21.06
C VAL A 173 -3.84 -6.81 -20.72
N VAL A 174 -5.02 -7.42 -20.63
CA VAL A 174 -5.20 -8.85 -20.38
C VAL A 174 -5.63 -9.53 -21.69
N GLU A 175 -4.91 -10.58 -22.03
CA GLU A 175 -5.15 -11.47 -23.16
C GLU A 175 -6.04 -12.65 -22.75
N PRO A 176 -6.67 -13.35 -23.71
CA PRO A 176 -7.43 -14.56 -23.43
C PRO A 176 -6.65 -15.63 -22.65
#